data_AF-A0A536AJ00-F1
#
_entry.id   AF-A0A536AJ00-F1
#
_cell.length_a   1.000
_cell.length_b   1.000
_cell.length_c   1.000
_cell.angle_alpha   90.00
_cell.angle_beta   90.00
_cell.angle_gamma   90.00
#
_symmetry.space_group_name_H-M   'P 1'
#
loop_
_entity.id
_entity.type
_entity.pdbx_description
1 polymer ?
#
loop_
_entity_poly.entity_id
_entity_poly.type
_entity_poly.pdbx_seq_one_letter_code
_entity_poly.pdbx_strand_id
1 'polypeptide(L)'
;MTEHVLDELEAYALGALGSTDAERVAQHLSTCASCRAEAATLAEVVDSLPDTVALREPRPALRDRLLQAATTEARSRVAAGSRRWSFGPIRPWRLAIAAVTAVVIVLGAADVDAYRRLVAVTAERDQYNRTMESIREGARTWYMAGTGSFAGSGGTLYDPRATGKQPFVLFHDLPPIAADKVLTIWLVSPDSTWARAATFRPNGEDIQVVEISSEVAGFDRCAVTVDDSPWGKHGVVVMESRIAPPTSVP
;
A
#
# COMPACT_ATOMS: atom_id res chain seq x y z
N MET A 1 -24.43 9.74 -25.27
CA MET A 1 -25.13 9.28 -24.04
C MET A 1 -24.39 8.02 -23.64
N THR A 2 -23.37 8.18 -22.80
CA THR A 2 -22.48 7.08 -22.41
C THR A 2 -23.19 6.30 -21.32
N GLU A 3 -23.79 5.18 -21.68
CA GLU A 3 -24.42 4.27 -20.73
C GLU A 3 -23.32 3.74 -19.80
N HIS A 4 -23.44 4.05 -18.51
CA HIS A 4 -22.49 3.62 -17.49
C HIS A 4 -22.71 2.14 -17.18
N VAL A 5 -21.61 1.40 -17.04
CA VAL A 5 -21.64 -0.06 -16.91
C VAL A 5 -21.55 -0.51 -15.45
N LEU A 6 -22.07 0.31 -14.53
CA LEU A 6 -21.87 0.16 -13.08
C LEU A 6 -22.27 -1.23 -12.60
N ASP A 7 -23.44 -1.71 -13.04
CA ASP A 7 -24.00 -3.00 -12.61
C ASP A 7 -23.20 -4.24 -13.09
N GLU A 8 -22.27 -4.09 -14.04
CA GLU A 8 -21.40 -5.19 -14.51
C GLU A 8 -19.97 -5.08 -13.94
N LEU A 9 -19.62 -4.00 -13.23
CA LEU A 9 -18.25 -3.76 -12.75
C LEU A 9 -17.84 -4.73 -11.65
N GLU A 10 -18.74 -5.11 -10.74
CA GLU A 10 -18.43 -6.08 -9.67
C GLU A 10 -18.19 -7.47 -10.26
N ALA A 11 -19.03 -7.88 -11.22
CA ALA A 11 -18.87 -9.13 -11.94
C ALA A 11 -17.60 -9.13 -12.80
N TYR A 12 -17.26 -7.99 -13.41
CA TYR A 12 -16.01 -7.81 -14.13
C TYR A 12 -14.79 -7.93 -13.21
N ALA A 13 -14.80 -7.25 -12.07
CA ALA A 13 -13.71 -7.27 -11.09
C ALA A 13 -13.48 -8.68 -10.52
N LEU A 14 -14.53 -9.45 -10.30
CA LEU A 14 -14.46 -10.84 -9.86
C LEU A 14 -14.09 -11.83 -10.99
N GLY A 15 -13.97 -11.38 -12.23
CA GLY A 15 -13.76 -12.24 -13.39
C GLY A 15 -14.94 -13.19 -13.68
N ALA A 16 -16.15 -12.81 -13.25
CA ALA A 16 -17.38 -13.60 -13.35
C ALA A 16 -18.18 -13.32 -14.62
N LEU A 17 -17.76 -12.35 -15.45
CA LEU A 17 -18.38 -12.08 -16.75
C LEU A 17 -17.97 -13.08 -17.83
N GLY A 18 -18.86 -13.31 -18.80
CA GLY A 18 -18.52 -14.01 -20.03
C GLY A 18 -17.51 -13.22 -20.87
N SER A 19 -16.72 -13.91 -21.69
CA SER A 19 -15.65 -13.30 -22.52
C SER A 19 -16.10 -12.06 -23.33
N THR A 20 -17.25 -12.14 -23.99
CA THR A 20 -17.83 -11.03 -24.78
C THR A 20 -18.19 -9.82 -23.92
N ASP A 21 -18.76 -10.04 -22.73
CA ASP A 21 -19.17 -8.96 -21.84
C ASP A 21 -17.95 -8.32 -21.16
N ALA A 22 -16.95 -9.13 -20.79
CA ALA A 22 -15.68 -8.66 -20.27
C ALA A 22 -14.93 -7.77 -21.27
N GLU A 23 -14.93 -8.11 -22.56
CA GLU A 23 -14.32 -7.29 -23.61
C GLU A 23 -15.07 -5.95 -23.81
N ARG A 24 -16.41 -5.98 -23.74
CA ARG A 24 -17.23 -4.75 -23.78
C ARG A 24 -16.89 -3.83 -22.60
N VAL A 25 -16.82 -4.36 -21.38
CA VAL A 25 -16.45 -3.58 -20.18
C VAL A 25 -15.03 -3.04 -20.31
N ALA A 26 -14.06 -3.87 -20.73
CA ALA A 26 -12.68 -3.44 -20.92
C ALA A 26 -12.54 -2.30 -21.94
N GLN A 27 -13.30 -2.35 -23.04
CA GLN A 27 -13.35 -1.27 -24.02
C GLN A 27 -13.93 0.01 -23.41
N HIS A 28 -14.96 -0.08 -22.58
CA HIS A 28 -15.53 1.08 -21.89
C HIS A 28 -14.53 1.70 -20.89
N LEU A 29 -13.83 0.88 -20.10
CA LEU A 29 -12.82 1.35 -19.14
C LEU A 29 -11.67 2.11 -19.81
N SER A 30 -11.38 1.82 -21.08
CA SER A 30 -10.37 2.55 -21.86
C SER A 30 -10.75 4.02 -22.14
N THR A 31 -12.05 4.33 -22.15
CA THR A 31 -12.59 5.66 -22.51
C THR A 31 -13.25 6.41 -21.35
N CYS A 32 -13.68 5.72 -20.29
CA CYS A 32 -14.39 6.31 -19.16
C CYS A 32 -13.53 6.35 -17.89
N ALA A 33 -13.17 7.56 -17.41
CA ALA A 33 -12.34 7.72 -16.23
C ALA A 33 -13.06 7.38 -14.91
N SER A 34 -14.37 7.65 -14.80
CA SER A 34 -15.13 7.36 -13.58
C SER A 34 -15.29 5.86 -13.34
N CYS A 35 -15.70 5.11 -14.37
CA CYS A 35 -15.80 3.65 -14.27
C CYS A 35 -14.43 2.99 -14.05
N ARG A 36 -13.33 3.60 -14.53
CA ARG A 36 -11.98 3.13 -14.25
C ARG A 36 -11.59 3.32 -12.78
N ALA A 37 -11.93 4.47 -12.19
CA ALA A 37 -11.68 4.72 -10.78
C ALA A 37 -12.45 3.72 -9.90
N GLU A 38 -13.70 3.45 -10.25
CA GLU A 38 -14.55 2.51 -9.51
C GLU A 38 -14.10 1.05 -9.67
N ALA A 39 -13.73 0.64 -10.89
CA ALA A 39 -13.12 -0.68 -11.11
C ALA A 39 -11.82 -0.86 -10.31
N ALA A 40 -11.03 0.20 -10.12
CA ALA A 40 -9.82 0.14 -9.29
C ALA A 40 -10.16 -0.05 -7.81
N THR A 41 -11.16 0.66 -7.28
CA THR A 41 -11.64 0.46 -5.90
C THR A 41 -12.15 -0.97 -5.68
N LEU A 42 -12.88 -1.53 -6.64
CA LEU A 42 -13.35 -2.92 -6.57
C LEU A 42 -12.19 -3.92 -6.62
N ALA A 43 -11.16 -3.65 -7.44
CA ALA A 43 -9.97 -4.49 -7.52
C ALA A 43 -9.22 -4.55 -6.18
N GLU A 44 -9.11 -3.45 -5.45
CA GLU A 44 -8.49 -3.44 -4.10
C GLU A 44 -9.21 -4.39 -3.13
N VAL A 45 -10.54 -4.45 -3.17
CA VAL A 45 -11.33 -5.37 -2.35
C VAL A 45 -11.13 -6.81 -2.80
N VAL A 46 -11.19 -7.08 -4.11
CA VAL A 46 -11.00 -8.42 -4.68
C VAL A 46 -9.60 -8.96 -4.36
N ASP A 47 -8.57 -8.13 -4.39
CA ASP A 47 -7.19 -8.50 -4.09
C ASP A 47 -6.99 -8.92 -2.62
N SER A 48 -7.88 -8.50 -1.71
CA SER A 48 -7.87 -8.92 -0.31
C SER A 48 -8.56 -10.27 -0.05
N LEU A 49 -9.40 -10.75 -0.98
CA LEU A 49 -10.15 -12.00 -0.80
C LEU A 49 -9.27 -13.24 -0.63
N PRO A 50 -8.14 -13.42 -1.36
CA PRO A 50 -7.26 -14.58 -1.18
C PRO A 50 -6.75 -14.76 0.24
N ASP A 51 -6.54 -13.68 1.00
CA ASP A 51 -6.06 -13.73 2.38
C ASP A 51 -7.08 -14.35 3.36
N THR A 52 -8.35 -14.41 2.95
CA THR A 52 -9.43 -15.01 3.74
C THR A 52 -9.56 -16.52 3.55
N VAL A 53 -8.87 -17.09 2.57
CA VAL A 53 -8.98 -18.50 2.19
C VAL A 53 -7.82 -19.31 2.79
N ALA A 54 -8.13 -20.49 3.33
CA ALA A 54 -7.10 -21.39 3.85
C ALA A 54 -6.15 -21.86 2.73
N LEU A 55 -4.85 -21.55 2.87
CA LEU A 55 -3.81 -22.02 1.96
C LEU A 55 -3.77 -23.56 1.94
N ARG A 56 -3.68 -24.12 0.73
CA ARG A 56 -3.47 -25.56 0.51
C ARG A 56 -2.16 -25.79 -0.21
N GLU A 57 -1.37 -26.71 0.32
CA GLU A 57 -0.09 -27.10 -0.28
C GLU A 57 -0.32 -27.71 -1.67
N PRO A 58 0.24 -27.12 -2.74
CA PRO A 58 0.14 -27.68 -4.08
C PRO A 58 0.93 -28.99 -4.19
N ARG A 59 0.56 -29.85 -5.14
CA ARG A 59 1.34 -31.08 -5.41
C ARG A 59 2.75 -30.68 -5.88
N PRO A 60 3.83 -31.33 -5.39
CA PRO A 60 5.21 -30.96 -5.76
C PRO A 60 5.46 -30.90 -7.27
N ALA A 61 4.85 -31.81 -8.03
CA ALA A 61 4.95 -31.87 -9.49
C ALA A 61 4.31 -30.68 -10.24
N LEU A 62 3.54 -29.82 -9.57
CA LEU A 62 2.89 -28.66 -10.21
C LEU A 62 3.93 -27.59 -10.58
N ARG A 63 4.94 -27.38 -9.73
CA ARG A 63 6.00 -26.38 -9.96
C ARG A 63 6.75 -26.69 -11.26
N ASP A 64 7.21 -27.92 -11.41
CA ASP A 64 7.97 -28.34 -12.58
C ASP A 64 7.15 -28.23 -13.87
N ARG A 65 5.86 -28.59 -13.81
CA ARG A 65 4.94 -28.46 -14.95
C ARG A 65 4.74 -27.01 -15.37
N LEU A 66 4.59 -26.08 -14.42
CA LEU A 66 4.43 -24.65 -14.70
C LEU A 66 5.70 -24.05 -15.32
N LEU A 67 6.87 -24.38 -14.78
CA LEU A 67 8.15 -23.93 -15.33
C LEU A 67 8.39 -24.47 -16.75
N GLN A 68 8.00 -25.72 -17.01
CA GLN A 68 8.10 -26.32 -18.34
C GLN A 68 7.11 -25.67 -19.34
N ALA A 69 5.89 -25.36 -18.91
CA ALA A 69 4.90 -24.67 -19.75
C ALA A 69 5.39 -23.25 -20.13
N ALA A 70 5.85 -22.47 -19.15
CA ALA A 70 6.35 -21.11 -19.37
C ALA A 70 7.56 -21.06 -20.33
N THR A 71 8.50 -22.00 -20.18
CA THR A 71 9.67 -22.09 -21.08
C THR A 71 9.30 -22.49 -22.51
N THR A 72 8.25 -23.30 -22.67
CA THR A 72 7.74 -23.71 -23.99
C THR A 72 7.06 -22.55 -24.71
N GLU A 73 6.27 -21.75 -23.99
CA GLU A 73 5.62 -20.55 -24.54
C GLU A 73 6.63 -19.46 -24.93
N ALA A 74 7.69 -19.27 -24.12
CA ALA A 74 8.77 -18.34 -24.46
C ALA A 74 9.47 -18.74 -25.78
N ARG A 75 9.68 -20.05 -26.01
CA ARG A 75 10.29 -20.55 -27.26
C ARG A 75 9.37 -20.42 -28.47
N SER A 76 8.06 -20.61 -28.32
CA SER A 76 7.11 -20.51 -29.43
C SER A 76 6.98 -19.09 -29.97
N ARG A 77 7.01 -18.07 -29.09
CA ARG A 77 7.01 -16.64 -29.48
C ARG A 77 8.26 -16.26 -30.29
N VAL A 78 9.42 -16.81 -29.92
CA VAL A 78 10.68 -16.57 -30.68
C VAL A 78 10.66 -17.28 -32.03
N ALA A 79 10.12 -18.51 -32.11
CA ALA A 79 10.05 -19.27 -33.35
C ALA A 79 9.08 -18.63 -34.39
N ALA A 80 7.98 -18.03 -33.94
CA ALA A 80 7.01 -17.36 -34.80
C ALA A 80 7.57 -16.12 -35.53
N GLY A 81 8.67 -15.53 -35.04
CA GLY A 81 9.35 -14.40 -35.68
C GLY A 81 10.26 -14.77 -36.87
N SER A 82 10.45 -16.06 -37.17
CA SER A 82 11.42 -16.53 -38.18
C SER A 82 10.78 -17.00 -39.50
N ARG A 83 9.78 -16.27 -40.02
CA ARG A 83 9.34 -16.49 -41.41
C ARG A 83 10.40 -15.92 -42.36
N ARG A 84 11.16 -16.80 -43.01
CA ARG A 84 12.06 -16.44 -44.13
C ARG A 84 11.25 -15.70 -45.19
N TRP A 85 11.54 -14.42 -45.35
CA TRP A 85 10.84 -13.53 -46.28
C TRP A 85 11.40 -13.74 -47.69
N SER A 86 10.59 -14.29 -48.58
CA SER A 86 10.92 -14.42 -50.00
C SER A 86 10.71 -13.06 -50.69
N PHE A 87 11.80 -12.37 -51.04
CA PHE A 87 11.74 -11.08 -51.72
C PHE A 87 11.41 -11.25 -53.22
N GLY A 88 10.20 -10.87 -53.63
CA GLY A 88 9.84 -10.63 -55.04
C GLY A 88 10.16 -9.18 -55.48
N PRO A 89 10.13 -8.85 -56.79
CA PRO A 89 10.51 -7.52 -57.28
C PRO A 89 9.48 -6.45 -56.89
N ILE A 90 9.88 -5.51 -56.03
CA ILE A 90 9.02 -4.45 -55.47
C ILE A 90 9.15 -3.17 -56.32
N ARG A 91 8.02 -2.59 -56.75
CA ARG A 91 7.97 -1.32 -57.51
C ARG A 91 8.53 -0.13 -56.71
N PRO A 92 9.25 0.82 -57.32
CA PRO A 92 10.00 1.88 -56.62
C PRO A 92 9.13 2.85 -55.80
N TRP A 93 7.89 3.12 -56.20
CA TRP A 93 6.97 3.95 -55.41
C TRP A 93 6.56 3.26 -54.08
N ARG A 94 6.47 1.92 -54.03
CA ARG A 94 6.17 1.23 -52.77
C ARG A 94 7.33 1.33 -51.77
N LEU A 95 8.58 1.43 -52.25
CA LEU A 95 9.75 1.68 -51.41
C LEU A 95 9.74 3.12 -50.86
N ALA A 96 9.32 4.10 -51.66
CA ALA A 96 9.21 5.49 -51.21
C ALA A 96 8.14 5.65 -50.12
N ILE A 97 6.96 5.04 -50.27
CA ILE A 97 5.91 5.06 -49.23
C ILE A 97 6.39 4.34 -47.97
N ALA A 98 7.01 3.18 -48.10
CA ALA A 98 7.54 2.42 -46.97
C ALA A 98 8.65 3.18 -46.21
N ALA A 99 9.48 3.95 -46.92
CA ALA A 99 10.51 4.77 -46.31
C ALA A 99 9.90 5.94 -45.51
N VAL A 100 8.89 6.62 -46.05
CA VAL A 100 8.21 7.72 -45.34
C VAL A 100 7.45 7.21 -44.12
N THR A 101 6.72 6.09 -44.24
CA THR A 101 6.03 5.50 -43.08
C THR A 101 7.01 5.03 -42.02
N ALA A 102 8.15 4.45 -42.41
CA ALA A 102 9.21 4.09 -41.46
C ALA A 102 9.75 5.32 -40.71
N VAL A 103 9.98 6.45 -41.39
CA VAL A 103 10.43 7.70 -40.76
C VAL A 103 9.39 8.25 -39.77
N VAL A 104 8.10 8.25 -40.13
CA VAL A 104 7.02 8.70 -39.24
C VAL A 104 6.91 7.80 -38.00
N ILE A 105 7.03 6.48 -38.17
CA ILE A 105 7.01 5.52 -37.06
C ILE A 105 8.21 5.75 -36.13
N VAL A 106 9.40 5.98 -36.68
CA VAL A 106 10.62 6.24 -35.89
C VAL A 106 10.51 7.56 -35.12
N LEU A 107 10.03 8.64 -35.77
CA LEU A 107 9.81 9.92 -35.11
C LEU A 107 8.75 9.82 -34.01
N GLY A 108 7.61 9.17 -34.29
CA GLY A 108 6.58 8.92 -33.29
C GLY A 108 7.06 8.06 -32.12
N ALA A 109 7.91 7.06 -32.37
CA ALA A 109 8.52 6.25 -31.32
C ALA A 109 9.51 7.05 -30.46
N ALA A 110 10.28 7.96 -31.08
CA ALA A 110 11.21 8.84 -30.36
C ALA A 110 10.47 9.86 -29.48
N ASP A 111 9.36 10.44 -29.97
CA ASP A 111 8.49 11.32 -29.17
C ASP A 111 7.86 10.58 -27.98
N VAL A 112 7.39 9.34 -28.18
CA VAL A 112 6.83 8.53 -27.11
C VAL A 112 7.90 8.15 -26.07
N ASP A 113 9.12 7.84 -26.50
CA ASP A 113 10.24 7.58 -25.59
C ASP A 113 10.63 8.83 -24.80
N ALA A 114 10.69 9.99 -25.46
CA ALA A 114 10.95 11.28 -24.82
C ALA A 114 9.85 11.63 -23.80
N TYR A 115 8.58 11.43 -24.16
CA TYR A 115 7.44 11.66 -23.27
C TYR A 115 7.47 10.70 -22.07
N ARG A 116 7.76 9.41 -22.29
CA ARG A 116 7.91 8.43 -21.21
C ARG A 116 9.05 8.77 -20.26
N ARG A 117 10.20 9.21 -20.78
CA ARG A 117 11.33 9.68 -19.96
C ARG A 117 10.95 10.90 -19.14
N LEU A 118 10.25 11.86 -19.75
CA LEU A 118 9.84 13.09 -19.07
C LEU A 118 8.86 12.80 -17.93
N VAL A 119 7.86 11.95 -18.19
CA VAL A 119 6.90 11.48 -17.17
C VAL A 119 7.59 10.71 -16.05
N ALA A 120 8.54 9.83 -16.36
CA ALA A 120 9.29 9.08 -15.36
C ALA A 120 10.12 9.99 -14.45
N VAL A 121 10.81 10.99 -15.03
CA VAL A 121 11.62 11.97 -14.27
C VAL A 121 10.73 12.87 -13.40
N THR A 122 9.56 13.29 -13.88
CA THR A 122 8.62 14.08 -13.06
C THR A 122 8.05 13.25 -11.92
N ALA A 123 7.71 11.99 -12.14
CA ALA A 123 7.19 11.10 -11.11
C ALA A 123 8.20 10.86 -9.97
N GLU A 124 9.48 10.69 -10.32
CA GLU A 124 10.57 10.58 -9.34
C GLU A 124 10.73 11.86 -8.51
N ARG A 125 10.68 13.04 -9.15
CA ARG A 125 10.75 14.33 -8.45
C ARG A 125 9.57 14.55 -7.50
N ASP A 126 8.36 14.20 -7.92
CA ASP A 126 7.15 14.32 -7.09
C ASP A 126 7.15 13.34 -5.92
N GLN A 127 7.84 12.20 -6.05
CA GLN A 127 8.07 11.29 -4.94
C GLN A 127 9.01 11.90 -3.89
N TYR A 128 10.13 12.49 -4.31
CA TYR A 128 11.04 13.19 -3.40
C TYR A 128 10.38 14.38 -2.70
N ASN A 129 9.60 15.17 -3.43
CA ASN A 129 8.87 16.31 -2.86
C ASN A 129 7.85 15.85 -1.82
N ARG A 130 7.09 14.78 -2.07
CA ARG A 130 6.13 14.22 -1.08
C ARG A 130 6.81 13.71 0.19
N THR A 131 7.97 13.06 0.07
CA THR A 131 8.77 12.66 1.25
C THR A 131 9.29 13.89 2.01
N MET A 132 9.81 14.91 1.30
CA MET A 132 10.23 16.17 1.93
C MET A 132 9.06 16.93 2.58
N GLU A 133 7.86 16.87 2.02
CA GLU A 133 6.67 17.53 2.57
C GLU A 133 6.19 16.84 3.85
N SER A 134 6.21 15.50 3.91
CA SER A 134 5.93 14.73 5.13
C SER A 134 6.92 15.00 6.27
N ILE A 135 8.18 15.32 5.95
CA ILE A 135 9.20 15.73 6.93
C ILE A 135 9.00 17.20 7.35
N ARG A 136 8.57 18.08 6.43
CA ARG A 136 8.30 19.51 6.69
C ARG A 136 7.08 19.75 7.58
N GLU A 137 6.05 18.91 7.49
CA GLU A 137 4.88 19.04 8.34
C GLU A 137 5.19 18.69 9.80
N GLY A 138 6.21 17.86 10.04
CA GLY A 138 6.66 17.50 11.39
C GLY A 138 5.63 16.67 12.18
N ALA A 139 6.07 16.08 13.29
CA ALA A 139 5.21 15.38 14.22
C ALA A 139 5.34 16.00 15.61
N ARG A 140 4.24 16.03 16.36
CA ARG A 140 4.35 16.26 17.80
C ARG A 140 4.78 14.94 18.44
N THR A 141 5.77 15.02 19.32
CA THR A 141 6.33 13.83 19.97
C THR A 141 6.35 13.97 21.48
N TRP A 142 6.01 12.89 22.16
CA TRP A 142 6.06 12.81 23.62
C TRP A 142 6.69 11.48 24.03
N TYR A 143 7.77 11.56 24.81
CA TYR A 143 8.51 10.39 25.27
C TYR A 143 8.00 9.91 26.63
N MET A 144 7.76 8.60 26.73
CA MET A 144 7.32 7.89 27.93
C MET A 144 8.45 6.95 28.36
N ALA A 145 9.09 7.26 29.48
CA ALA A 145 10.13 6.41 30.03
C ALA A 145 9.53 5.18 30.73
N GLY A 146 10.13 4.02 30.51
CA GLY A 146 9.80 2.80 31.23
C GLY A 146 10.20 2.85 32.70
N THR A 147 9.34 2.29 33.54
CA THR A 147 9.51 2.23 35.00
C THR A 147 9.46 0.79 35.51
N GLY A 148 10.02 0.54 36.69
CA GLY A 148 10.01 -0.80 37.29
C GLY A 148 10.71 -1.84 36.40
N SER A 149 10.00 -2.92 36.05
CA SER A 149 10.51 -3.97 35.15
C SER A 149 10.75 -3.50 33.71
N PHE A 150 10.31 -2.30 33.37
CA PHE A 150 10.50 -1.65 32.05
C PHE A 150 11.60 -0.58 32.10
N ALA A 151 12.33 -0.42 33.21
CA ALA A 151 13.42 0.55 33.28
C ALA A 151 14.47 0.29 32.18
N GLY A 152 14.83 1.35 31.44
CA GLY A 152 15.72 1.28 30.27
C GLY A 152 15.00 1.18 28.92
N SER A 153 13.73 0.78 28.92
CA SER A 153 12.84 0.85 27.75
C SER A 153 12.06 2.16 27.70
N GLY A 154 11.43 2.47 26.58
CA GLY A 154 10.57 3.64 26.46
C GLY A 154 9.72 3.63 25.20
N GLY A 155 8.73 4.53 25.17
CA GLY A 155 7.83 4.72 24.03
C GLY A 155 7.72 6.19 23.64
N THR A 156 7.89 6.50 22.37
CA THR A 156 7.65 7.85 21.82
C THR A 156 6.32 7.85 21.08
N LEU A 157 5.35 8.60 21.59
CA LEU A 157 4.10 8.87 20.87
C LEU A 157 4.39 9.88 19.75
N TYR A 158 4.06 9.52 18.52
CA TYR A 158 4.12 10.37 17.33
C TYR A 158 2.69 10.73 16.89
N ASP A 159 2.41 12.03 16.83
CA ASP A 159 1.18 12.60 16.28
C ASP A 159 1.54 13.42 15.02
N PRO A 160 1.41 12.83 13.82
CA PRO A 160 1.71 13.50 12.57
C PRO A 160 0.81 14.72 12.36
N ARG A 161 1.38 15.86 11.94
CA ARG A 161 0.57 17.04 11.60
C ARG A 161 -0.12 16.92 10.23
N ALA A 162 0.36 15.97 9.41
CA ALA A 162 -0.17 15.65 8.10
C ALA A 162 -1.59 15.08 8.19
N THR A 163 -2.53 15.67 7.45
CA THR A 163 -3.91 15.18 7.39
C THR A 163 -3.95 13.77 6.78
N GLY A 164 -4.62 12.82 7.44
CA GLY A 164 -4.79 11.44 6.95
C GLY A 164 -3.67 10.46 7.35
N LYS A 165 -2.71 10.87 8.18
CA LYS A 165 -1.74 9.97 8.82
C LYS A 165 -2.21 9.58 10.21
N GLN A 166 -2.10 8.30 10.55
CA GLN A 166 -2.47 7.81 11.88
C GLN A 166 -1.34 8.04 12.88
N PRO A 167 -1.67 8.45 14.13
CA PRO A 167 -0.70 8.46 15.21
C PRO A 167 -0.21 7.06 15.55
N PHE A 168 1.00 6.97 16.08
CA PHE A 168 1.61 5.69 16.48
C PHE A 168 2.56 5.89 17.65
N VAL A 169 2.90 4.80 18.34
CA VAL A 169 3.94 4.79 19.37
C VAL A 169 5.10 3.93 18.91
N LEU A 170 6.30 4.51 18.90
CA LEU A 170 7.53 3.79 18.66
C LEU A 170 8.15 3.43 20.00
N PHE A 171 8.24 2.14 20.27
CA PHE A 171 8.90 1.60 21.45
C PHE A 171 10.33 1.19 21.16
N HIS A 172 11.18 1.29 22.17
CA HIS A 172 12.53 0.73 22.13
C HIS A 172 12.82 -0.13 23.37
N ASP A 173 13.65 -1.16 23.18
CA ASP A 173 14.18 -2.05 24.23
C ASP A 173 13.09 -2.68 25.11
N LEU A 174 11.94 -3.06 24.54
CA LEU A 174 10.84 -3.65 25.30
C LEU A 174 11.26 -5.00 25.91
N PRO A 175 11.20 -5.17 27.24
CA PRO A 175 11.50 -6.45 27.86
C PRO A 175 10.41 -7.48 27.54
N PRO A 176 10.75 -8.78 27.52
CA PRO A 176 9.75 -9.83 27.39
C PRO A 176 8.79 -9.81 28.58
N ILE A 177 7.50 -9.96 28.29
CA ILE A 177 6.44 -10.07 29.30
C ILE A 177 5.93 -11.51 29.40
N ALA A 178 5.28 -11.86 30.52
CA ALA A 178 4.67 -13.18 30.67
C ALA A 178 3.59 -13.42 29.60
N ALA A 179 3.44 -14.67 29.16
CA ALA A 179 2.59 -15.03 28.00
C ALA A 179 1.10 -14.69 28.20
N ASP A 180 0.64 -14.67 29.45
CA ASP A 180 -0.73 -14.30 29.85
C ASP A 180 -0.94 -12.77 29.92
N LYS A 181 0.11 -11.96 29.79
CA LYS A 181 0.04 -10.50 29.84
C LYS A 181 -0.01 -9.89 28.44
N VAL A 182 -0.53 -8.67 28.39
CA VAL A 182 -0.50 -7.79 27.21
C VAL A 182 -0.12 -6.38 27.62
N LEU A 183 0.46 -5.62 26.69
CA LEU A 183 0.63 -4.19 26.83
C LEU A 183 -0.54 -3.47 26.19
N THR A 184 -1.07 -2.47 26.87
CA THR A 184 -2.15 -1.63 26.35
C THR A 184 -1.73 -0.17 26.38
N ILE A 185 -1.92 0.50 25.26
CA ILE A 185 -1.74 1.95 25.12
C ILE A 185 -3.07 2.61 25.43
N TRP A 186 -3.03 3.59 26.32
CA TRP A 186 -4.17 4.37 26.76
C TRP A 186 -3.94 5.85 26.50
N LEU A 187 -4.96 6.51 25.99
CA LEU A 187 -5.06 7.97 26.00
C LEU A 187 -5.99 8.37 27.13
N VAL A 188 -5.56 9.30 27.97
CA VAL A 188 -6.34 9.76 29.13
C VAL A 188 -6.76 11.20 28.91
N SER A 189 -8.06 11.42 29.05
CA SER A 189 -8.68 12.73 28.89
C SER A 189 -8.50 13.59 30.16
N PRO A 190 -8.64 14.92 30.07
CA PRO A 190 -8.54 15.81 31.23
C PRO A 190 -9.53 15.50 32.38
N ASP A 191 -10.66 14.88 32.05
CA ASP A 191 -11.66 14.39 33.01
C ASP A 191 -11.28 13.04 33.66
N SER A 192 -10.07 12.55 33.40
CA SER A 192 -9.56 11.24 33.83
C SER A 192 -10.29 10.03 33.22
N THR A 193 -10.96 10.22 32.08
CA THR A 193 -11.50 9.10 31.30
C THR A 193 -10.38 8.42 30.49
N TRP A 194 -10.28 7.09 30.59
CA TRP A 194 -9.28 6.28 29.90
C TRP A 194 -9.86 5.69 28.60
N ALA A 195 -9.27 6.05 27.47
CA ALA A 195 -9.60 5.50 26.16
C ALA A 195 -8.50 4.51 25.72
N ARG A 196 -8.89 3.29 25.39
CA ARG A 196 -7.96 2.29 24.85
C ARG A 196 -7.60 2.65 23.42
N ALA A 197 -6.31 2.83 23.16
CA ALA A 197 -5.79 3.23 21.86
C ALA A 197 -5.24 2.04 21.05
N ALA A 198 -4.57 1.09 21.71
CA ALA A 198 -4.12 -0.18 21.11
C ALA A 198 -3.76 -1.21 22.19
N THR A 199 -3.75 -2.49 21.82
CA THR A 199 -3.23 -3.58 22.66
C THR A 199 -2.27 -4.43 21.83
N PHE A 200 -1.11 -4.76 22.41
CA PHE A 200 -0.04 -5.47 21.71
C PHE A 200 0.81 -6.32 22.66
N ARG A 201 1.76 -7.06 22.08
CA ARG A 201 2.82 -7.76 22.82
C ARG A 201 4.20 -7.40 22.23
N PRO A 202 5.26 -7.36 23.06
CA PRO A 202 6.63 -7.24 22.58
C PRO A 202 6.93 -8.33 21.54
N ASN A 203 7.44 -7.93 20.38
CA ASN A 203 7.84 -8.85 19.31
C ASN A 203 9.27 -9.39 19.47
N GLY A 204 10.03 -8.86 20.44
CA GLY A 204 11.42 -9.22 20.71
C GLY A 204 12.45 -8.45 19.89
N GLU A 205 12.02 -7.46 19.09
CA GLU A 205 12.92 -6.56 18.37
C GLU A 205 13.29 -5.34 19.23
N ASP A 206 14.44 -4.72 18.93
CA ASP A 206 14.91 -3.52 19.62
C ASP A 206 13.96 -2.34 19.44
N ILE A 207 13.24 -2.29 18.31
CA ILE A 207 12.26 -1.25 17.98
C ILE A 207 10.95 -1.90 17.57
N GLN A 208 9.84 -1.44 18.14
CA GLN A 208 8.51 -1.89 17.75
C GLN A 208 7.57 -0.68 17.58
N VAL A 209 6.91 -0.61 16.43
CA VAL A 209 5.93 0.44 16.12
C VAL A 209 4.52 -0.11 16.31
N VAL A 210 3.68 0.63 17.04
CA VAL A 210 2.28 0.30 17.28
C VAL A 210 1.42 1.47 16.86
N GLU A 211 0.64 1.28 15.79
CA GLU A 211 -0.36 2.25 15.34
C GLU A 211 -1.51 2.33 16.36
N ILE A 212 -2.03 3.54 16.59
CA ILE A 212 -3.19 3.74 17.45
C ILE A 212 -4.37 4.24 16.63
N SER A 213 -5.56 3.69 16.89
CA SER A 213 -6.78 3.98 16.12
C SER A 213 -7.50 5.26 16.56
N SER A 214 -6.98 5.94 17.57
CA SER A 214 -7.56 7.15 18.16
C SER A 214 -6.72 8.39 17.83
N GLU A 215 -7.38 9.50 17.52
CA GLU A 215 -6.70 10.79 17.44
C GLU A 215 -6.14 11.20 18.81
N VAL A 216 -4.96 11.82 18.82
CA VAL A 216 -4.31 12.28 20.08
C VAL A 216 -4.95 13.57 20.61
N ALA A 217 -5.63 14.32 19.74
CA ALA A 217 -6.32 15.56 20.11
C ALA A 217 -7.41 15.31 21.16
N GLY A 218 -7.45 16.15 22.20
CA GLY A 218 -8.43 16.05 23.29
C GLY A 218 -7.96 15.26 24.51
N PHE A 219 -6.80 14.59 24.43
CA PHE A 219 -6.18 13.88 25.54
C PHE A 219 -5.01 14.69 26.12
N ASP A 220 -4.78 14.58 27.44
CA ASP A 220 -3.69 15.29 28.14
C ASP A 220 -2.57 14.33 28.59
N ARG A 221 -2.72 13.05 28.30
CA ARG A 221 -1.78 12.02 28.75
C ARG A 221 -1.85 10.77 27.89
N CYS A 222 -0.68 10.16 27.69
CA CYS A 222 -0.53 8.83 27.13
C CYS A 222 0.10 7.93 28.20
N ALA A 223 -0.47 6.75 28.40
CA ALA A 223 0.02 5.78 29.35
C ALA A 223 0.07 4.39 28.71
N VAL A 224 1.02 3.58 29.13
CA VAL A 224 1.13 2.17 28.76
C VAL A 224 1.01 1.34 30.01
N THR A 225 0.12 0.36 29.98
CA THR A 225 -0.10 -0.57 31.10
C THR A 225 0.23 -1.99 30.72
N VAL A 226 0.60 -2.78 31.72
CA VAL A 226 0.60 -4.24 31.64
C VAL A 226 -0.73 -4.75 32.18
N ASP A 227 -1.47 -5.46 31.35
CA ASP A 227 -2.81 -5.96 31.67
C ASP A 227 -2.86 -7.50 31.63
N ASP A 228 -3.74 -8.09 32.43
CA ASP A 228 -4.01 -9.54 32.47
C ASP A 228 -4.88 -10.00 31.29
N SER A 229 -5.51 -9.06 30.59
CA SER A 229 -6.45 -9.31 29.51
C SER A 229 -6.44 -8.12 28.54
N PRO A 230 -6.68 -8.35 27.23
CA PRO A 230 -6.87 -7.28 26.26
C PRO A 230 -8.08 -6.38 26.56
N TRP A 231 -9.00 -6.87 27.38
CA TRP A 231 -10.25 -6.22 27.74
C TRP A 231 -10.32 -5.99 29.24
N GLY A 232 -10.89 -4.85 29.65
CA GLY A 232 -11.08 -4.50 31.05
C GLY A 232 -10.63 -3.08 31.39
N LYS A 233 -10.51 -2.81 32.69
CA LYS A 233 -9.91 -1.59 33.23
C LYS A 233 -8.39 -1.62 32.99
N HIS A 234 -7.77 -0.44 32.99
CA HIS A 234 -6.32 -0.32 32.89
C HIS A 234 -5.62 -1.08 34.03
N GLY A 235 -4.53 -1.77 33.70
CA GLY A 235 -3.67 -2.47 34.64
C GLY A 235 -2.62 -1.54 35.26
N VAL A 236 -1.44 -2.10 35.51
CA VAL A 236 -0.33 -1.36 36.14
C VAL A 236 0.35 -0.49 35.09
N VAL A 237 0.41 0.82 35.34
CA VAL A 237 1.13 1.78 34.49
C VAL A 237 2.63 1.50 34.56
N VAL A 238 3.24 1.30 33.39
CA VAL A 238 4.67 1.03 33.24
C VAL A 238 5.40 2.12 32.46
N MET A 239 4.68 2.90 31.65
CA MET A 239 5.18 4.09 30.95
C MET A 239 4.08 5.15 30.95
N GLU A 240 4.44 6.42 31.13
CA GLU A 240 3.47 7.53 31.08
C GLU A 240 4.15 8.83 30.65
N SER A 241 3.42 9.67 29.92
CA SER A 241 3.82 11.05 29.61
C SER A 241 2.61 11.95 29.53
N ARG A 242 2.77 13.21 29.96
CA ARG A 242 1.80 14.26 29.69
C ARG A 242 1.89 14.69 28.22
N ILE A 243 0.74 14.79 27.59
CA ILE A 243 0.56 15.40 26.27
C ILE A 243 0.27 16.88 26.56
N ALA A 244 1.26 17.74 26.36
CA ALA A 244 1.03 19.17 26.52
C ALA A 244 -0.04 19.64 25.51
N PRO A 245 -1.05 20.42 25.93
CA PRO A 245 -1.97 21.02 24.97
C PRO A 245 -1.17 21.86 23.97
N PRO A 246 -1.61 21.95 22.70
CA PRO A 246 -0.90 22.76 21.72
C PRO A 246 -0.76 24.18 22.26
N THR A 247 0.47 24.65 22.42
CA THR A 247 0.74 26.06 22.67
C THR A 247 0.07 26.86 21.57
N SER A 248 -0.95 27.64 21.93
CA SER A 248 -1.51 28.67 21.06
C SER A 248 -0.35 29.61 20.71
N VAL A 249 0.05 29.60 19.45
CA VAL A 249 1.02 30.56 18.92
C VAL A 249 0.39 31.96 19.05
N PRO A 250 1.13 32.96 19.56
CA PRO A 250 0.63 34.32 19.73
C PRO A 250 0.28 35.02 18.41
#